data_AF-A0A732UC68-F1
#
_entry.id   AF-A0A732UC68-F1
#
_cell.length_a   1.000
_cell.length_b   1.000
_cell.length_c   1.000
_cell.angle_alpha   90.00
_cell.angle_beta   90.00
_cell.angle_gamma   90.00
#
_symmetry.space_group_name_H-M   'P 1'
#
loop_
_entity.id
_entity.type
_entity.pdbx_description
1 polymer ?
#
loop_
_entity_poly.entity_id
_entity_poly.type
_entity_poly.pdbx_seq_one_letter_code
_entity_poly.pdbx_strand_id
1 'polypeptide(L)'
;KHPINQTTPATIELLTSPYIIIKHEAFSWLRDKNPEGYVVYYNQPGDSVDEFVYFFDMLSTYQILTEGKPIVLRHCHIHPNENAIHHFERAKKKYSTDWLLGEDERLFLKIDFDKTDKIVVEYNLEQIGMEQR
;
A
#
# COMPACT_ATOMS: atom_id res chain seq x y z
N LYS A 1 9.94 -3.00 7.17
CA LYS A 1 10.94 -3.59 6.24
C LYS A 1 11.44 -2.47 5.33
N HIS A 2 12.69 -2.51 4.86
CA HIS A 2 13.17 -1.50 3.90
C HIS A 2 12.37 -1.60 2.58
N PRO A 3 12.18 -0.49 1.84
CA PRO A 3 11.53 -0.52 0.52
C PRO A 3 12.27 -1.45 -0.43
N ILE A 4 11.53 -2.23 -1.23
CA ILE A 4 12.13 -3.14 -2.21
C ILE A 4 12.57 -2.38 -3.46
N ASN A 5 13.72 -2.78 -4.01
CA ASN A 5 14.31 -2.25 -5.23
C ASN A 5 14.58 -3.40 -6.23
N GLN A 6 15.01 -3.08 -7.46
CA GLN A 6 15.23 -4.05 -8.55
C GLN A 6 16.17 -5.21 -8.22
N THR A 7 17.08 -5.04 -7.25
CA THR A 7 18.03 -6.07 -6.82
C THR A 7 17.50 -6.97 -5.71
N THR A 8 16.31 -6.71 -5.18
CA THR A 8 15.74 -7.42 -4.04
C THR A 8 15.01 -8.68 -4.50
N PRO A 9 15.33 -9.88 -3.98
CA PRO A 9 14.63 -11.10 -4.35
C PRO A 9 13.19 -11.12 -3.82
N ALA A 10 12.28 -11.72 -4.58
CA ALA A 10 10.89 -11.94 -4.17
C ALA A 10 10.78 -13.19 -3.28
N THR A 11 11.15 -13.07 -2.00
CA THR A 11 11.11 -14.20 -1.07
C THR A 11 9.68 -14.52 -0.60
N ILE A 12 9.45 -15.74 -0.10
CA ILE A 12 8.14 -16.16 0.40
C ILE A 12 7.69 -15.26 1.57
N GLU A 13 8.60 -14.83 2.43
CA GLU A 13 8.33 -13.93 3.55
C GLU A 13 8.01 -12.50 3.10
N LEU A 14 8.46 -12.11 1.91
CA LEU A 14 8.04 -10.86 1.28
C LEU A 14 6.62 -11.00 0.74
N LEU A 15 6.33 -12.07 0.00
CA LEU A 15 5.01 -12.31 -0.62
C LEU A 15 3.90 -12.54 0.41
N THR A 16 4.23 -13.15 1.54
CA THR A 16 3.30 -13.39 2.66
C THR A 16 3.30 -12.26 3.70
N SER A 17 4.04 -11.19 3.44
CA SER A 17 4.15 -10.03 4.35
C SER A 17 2.79 -9.34 4.51
N PRO A 18 2.48 -8.78 5.70
CA PRO A 18 1.26 -8.00 5.92
C PRO A 18 1.17 -6.77 5.01
N TYR A 19 2.32 -6.27 4.56
CA TYR A 19 2.43 -5.23 3.55
C TYR A 19 3.74 -5.35 2.78
N ILE A 20 3.72 -4.91 1.52
CA ILE A 20 4.88 -4.84 0.63
C ILE A 20 5.00 -3.41 0.12
N ILE A 21 6.16 -2.79 0.31
CA ILE A 21 6.42 -1.41 -0.08
C ILE A 21 7.41 -1.42 -1.24
N ILE A 22 6.96 -0.95 -2.40
CA ILE A 22 7.76 -0.87 -3.62
C ILE A 22 8.06 0.59 -3.89
N LYS A 23 9.35 0.95 -3.96
CA LYS A 23 9.79 2.26 -4.45
C LYS A 23 9.99 2.18 -5.95
N HIS A 24 9.48 3.16 -6.68
CA HIS A 24 9.72 3.26 -8.11
C HIS A 24 10.30 4.62 -8.47
N GLU A 25 11.19 4.62 -9.45
CA GLU A 25 11.68 5.85 -10.07
C GLU A 25 10.59 6.49 -10.94
N ALA A 26 10.82 7.72 -11.36
CA ALA A 26 9.93 8.39 -12.30
C ALA A 26 9.93 7.63 -13.63
N PHE A 27 8.75 7.39 -14.19
CA PHE A 27 8.60 6.68 -15.46
C PHE A 27 7.52 7.32 -16.32
N SER A 28 7.67 7.21 -17.63
CA SER A 28 6.65 7.62 -18.60
C SER A 28 5.96 6.40 -19.17
N TRP A 29 4.63 6.38 -19.11
CA TRP A 29 3.82 5.36 -19.78
C TRP A 29 2.89 6.04 -20.78
N LEU A 30 3.03 5.70 -22.06
CA LEU A 30 2.40 6.44 -23.17
C LEU A 30 2.70 7.96 -23.10
N ARG A 31 1.71 8.77 -22.74
CA ARG A 31 1.77 10.24 -22.68
C ARG A 31 1.76 10.75 -21.23
N ASP A 32 1.60 9.87 -20.26
CA ASP A 32 1.56 10.18 -18.84
C ASP A 32 2.97 10.08 -18.24
N LYS A 33 3.36 11.14 -17.54
CA LYS A 33 4.59 11.17 -16.74
C LYS A 33 4.21 10.87 -15.30
N ASN A 34 4.61 9.69 -14.84
CA ASN A 34 4.44 9.31 -13.45
C ASN A 34 5.70 9.72 -12.67
N PRO A 35 5.57 10.56 -11.63
CA PRO A 35 6.70 10.93 -10.79
C PRO A 35 7.23 9.71 -10.02
N GLU A 36 8.43 9.82 -9.45
CA GLU A 36 8.90 8.82 -8.47
C GLU A 36 7.95 8.73 -7.28
N GLY A 37 7.82 7.54 -6.70
CA GLY A 37 6.82 7.30 -5.67
C GLY A 37 6.91 5.92 -5.04
N TYR A 38 5.88 5.63 -4.25
CA TYR A 38 5.73 4.36 -3.54
C TYR A 38 4.40 3.70 -3.90
N VAL A 39 4.44 2.39 -4.16
CA VAL A 39 3.25 1.55 -4.21
C VAL A 39 3.30 0.60 -3.04
N VAL A 40 2.26 0.61 -2.22
CA VAL A 40 2.16 -0.26 -1.04
C VAL A 40 1.02 -1.24 -1.23
N TYR A 41 1.35 -2.52 -1.30
CA TYR A 41 0.36 -3.58 -1.25
C TYR A 41 0.05 -3.87 0.20
N TYR A 42 -1.18 -3.62 0.61
CA TYR A 42 -1.67 -3.79 1.96
C TYR A 42 -2.51 -5.05 2.04
N ASN A 43 -2.03 -6.03 2.79
CA ASN A 43 -2.64 -7.35 2.96
C ASN A 43 -3.12 -7.57 4.40
N GLN A 44 -3.68 -6.53 5.01
CA GLN A 44 -4.37 -6.61 6.30
C GLN A 44 -5.86 -6.31 6.10
N PRO A 45 -6.75 -6.79 6.98
CA PRO A 45 -8.19 -6.69 6.75
C PRO A 45 -8.73 -5.25 6.77
N GLY A 46 -8.05 -4.30 7.41
CA GLY A 46 -8.53 -2.93 7.57
C GLY A 46 -9.70 -2.83 8.56
N ASP A 47 -9.69 -3.66 9.61
CA ASP A 47 -10.81 -3.80 10.55
C ASP A 47 -10.89 -2.66 11.56
N SER A 48 -9.79 -1.93 11.76
CA SER A 48 -9.74 -0.85 12.75
C SER A 48 -8.95 0.37 12.27
N VAL A 49 -9.25 1.51 12.89
CA VAL A 49 -8.50 2.76 12.67
C VAL A 49 -7.05 2.62 13.16
N ASP A 50 -6.85 1.96 14.30
CA ASP A 50 -5.53 1.79 14.91
C ASP A 50 -4.58 0.97 14.04
N GLU A 51 -5.08 -0.02 13.31
CA GLU A 51 -4.32 -0.79 12.31
C GLU A 51 -3.63 0.13 11.28
N PHE A 52 -4.36 1.11 10.75
CA PHE A 52 -3.83 2.08 9.80
C PHE A 52 -2.92 3.12 10.47
N VAL A 53 -3.18 3.49 11.74
CA VAL A 53 -2.28 4.36 12.53
C VAL A 53 -0.91 3.70 12.70
N TYR A 54 -0.86 2.41 13.05
CA TYR A 54 0.40 1.66 13.13
C TYR A 54 1.10 1.56 11.78
N PHE A 55 0.34 1.41 10.71
CA PHE A 55 0.89 1.44 9.36
C PHE A 55 1.56 2.80 9.03
N PHE A 56 0.92 3.92 9.37
CA PHE A 56 1.52 5.25 9.18
C PHE A 56 2.76 5.46 10.04
N ASP A 57 2.74 5.03 11.30
CA ASP A 57 3.92 5.06 12.19
C ASP A 57 5.10 4.31 11.56
N MET A 58 4.83 3.14 10.98
CA MET A 58 5.84 2.39 10.24
C MET A 58 6.36 3.19 9.05
N LEU A 59 5.49 3.77 8.21
CA LEU A 59 5.92 4.56 7.06
C LEU A 59 6.76 5.78 7.49
N SER A 60 6.41 6.41 8.61
CA SER A 60 7.18 7.50 9.22
C SER A 60 8.57 7.04 9.64
N THR A 61 8.67 5.87 10.26
CA THR A 61 9.95 5.26 10.69
C THR A 61 10.93 5.10 9.52
N TYR A 62 10.44 4.81 8.32
CA TYR A 62 11.27 4.72 7.10
C TYR A 62 11.39 6.04 6.33
N GLN A 63 10.95 7.16 6.90
CA GLN A 63 10.93 8.49 6.28
C GLN A 63 10.09 8.58 4.99
N ILE A 64 9.28 7.57 4.70
CA ILE A 64 8.47 7.49 3.47
C ILE A 64 7.40 8.58 3.48
N LEU A 65 6.75 8.82 4.62
CA LEU A 65 5.78 9.91 4.77
C LEU A 65 6.44 11.28 4.62
N THR A 66 7.64 11.45 5.17
CA THR A 66 8.35 12.74 5.21
C THR A 66 8.97 13.11 3.85
N GLU A 67 9.26 12.13 2.98
CA GLU A 67 9.74 12.39 1.62
C GLU A 67 8.72 13.15 0.74
N GLY A 68 7.44 13.18 1.11
CA GLY A 68 6.40 13.92 0.38
C GLY A 68 6.18 13.44 -1.04
N LYS A 69 6.57 12.19 -1.33
CA LYS A 69 6.33 11.51 -2.61
C LYS A 69 4.92 10.90 -2.64
N PRO A 70 4.32 10.72 -3.82
CA PRO A 70 3.05 10.03 -3.93
C PRO A 70 3.16 8.60 -3.42
N ILE A 71 2.16 8.18 -2.65
CA ILE A 71 2.04 6.85 -2.09
C ILE A 71 0.68 6.30 -2.54
N VAL A 72 0.68 5.16 -3.22
CA VAL A 72 -0.57 4.48 -3.61
C VAL A 72 -0.71 3.24 -2.75
N LEU A 73 -1.70 3.21 -1.87
CA LEU A 73 -2.04 2.05 -1.06
C LEU A 73 -3.05 1.19 -1.81
N ARG A 74 -2.64 -0.02 -2.19
CA ARG A 74 -3.50 -1.02 -2.81
C ARG A 74 -3.96 -2.02 -1.76
N HIS A 75 -5.25 -2.03 -1.46
CA HIS A 75 -5.82 -2.96 -0.50
C HIS A 75 -6.14 -4.30 -1.19
N CYS A 76 -5.33 -5.32 -0.90
CA CYS A 76 -5.35 -6.61 -1.60
C CYS A 76 -5.64 -7.80 -0.66
N HIS A 77 -6.31 -7.54 0.48
CA HIS A 77 -6.68 -8.60 1.41
C HIS A 77 -7.90 -9.38 0.92
N ILE A 78 -7.90 -10.71 1.02
CA ILE A 78 -8.92 -11.61 0.43
C ILE A 78 -10.35 -11.29 0.92
N HIS A 79 -10.48 -10.89 2.18
CA HIS A 79 -11.75 -10.48 2.78
C HIS A 79 -11.61 -9.09 3.42
N PRO A 80 -11.51 -8.03 2.61
CA PRO A 80 -11.25 -6.70 3.12
C PRO A 80 -12.51 -6.17 3.82
N ASN A 81 -12.34 -5.51 4.95
CA ASN A 81 -13.45 -4.86 5.64
C ASN A 81 -14.15 -3.86 4.69
N GLU A 82 -15.47 -3.86 4.67
CA GLU A 82 -16.27 -2.95 3.83
C GLU A 82 -15.98 -1.49 4.17
N ASN A 83 -15.71 -1.21 5.45
CA ASN A 83 -15.41 0.10 6.00
C ASN A 83 -13.91 0.44 6.03
N ALA A 84 -13.05 -0.38 5.42
CA ALA A 84 -11.60 -0.15 5.44
C ALA A 84 -11.20 1.25 4.96
N ILE A 85 -11.86 1.78 3.92
CA ILE A 85 -11.63 3.15 3.44
C ILE A 85 -12.02 4.21 4.48
N HIS A 86 -13.11 4.00 5.22
CA HIS A 86 -13.52 4.90 6.30
C HIS A 86 -12.56 4.83 7.48
N HIS A 87 -12.06 3.65 7.82
CA HIS A 87 -11.04 3.46 8.84
C HIS A 87 -9.72 4.13 8.44
N PHE A 88 -9.31 4.00 7.18
CA PHE A 88 -8.13 4.65 6.62
C PHE A 88 -8.22 6.17 6.71
N GLU A 89 -9.32 6.76 6.25
CA GLU A 89 -9.53 8.22 6.32
C GLU A 89 -9.61 8.75 7.77
N ARG A 90 -10.21 7.98 8.68
CA ARG A 90 -10.18 8.30 10.12
C ARG A 90 -8.78 8.21 10.69
N ALA A 91 -7.97 7.25 10.24
CA ALA A 91 -6.61 7.07 10.70
C ALA A 91 -5.71 8.23 10.24
N LYS A 92 -5.89 8.75 9.02
CA LYS A 92 -5.16 9.95 8.54
C LYS A 92 -5.39 11.13 9.48
N LYS A 93 -6.66 11.38 9.84
CA LYS A 93 -7.05 12.46 10.76
C LYS A 93 -6.51 12.23 12.17
N LYS A 94 -6.65 11.01 12.70
CA LYS A 94 -6.16 10.63 14.03
C LYS A 94 -4.65 10.81 14.12
N TYR A 95 -3.90 10.24 13.17
CA TYR A 95 -2.45 10.35 13.12
C TYR A 95 -1.98 11.80 12.98
N SER A 96 -2.61 12.60 12.13
CA SER A 96 -2.27 14.02 11.96
C SER A 96 -2.52 14.84 13.24
N THR A 97 -3.61 14.57 13.95
CA THR A 97 -3.95 15.24 15.21
C THR A 97 -2.99 14.84 16.33
N ASP A 98 -2.75 13.54 16.48
CA ASP A 98 -2.02 12.98 17.63
C ASP A 98 -0.50 13.17 17.51
N TRP A 99 0.05 13.09 16.30
CA TRP A 99 1.52 13.07 16.08
C TRP A 99 2.08 14.29 15.37
N LEU A 100 1.26 15.02 14.60
CA LEU A 100 1.72 16.11 13.72
C LEU A 100 1.13 17.47 14.09
N LEU A 101 0.50 17.57 15.27
CA LEU A 101 -0.13 18.79 15.81
C LEU A 101 -1.10 19.48 14.82
N GLY A 102 -1.65 18.75 13.86
CA GLY A 102 -2.56 19.26 12.83
C GLY A 102 -1.92 20.07 11.69
N GLU A 103 -0.59 20.23 11.63
CA GLU A 103 0.06 21.03 10.57
C GLU A 103 0.34 20.23 9.28
N ASP A 104 0.43 18.90 9.37
CA ASP A 104 0.97 18.04 8.30
C ASP A 104 -0.08 17.17 7.59
N GLU A 105 -1.33 17.66 7.48
CA GLU A 105 -2.34 17.08 6.56
C GLU A 105 -1.81 17.00 5.11
N ARG A 106 -0.82 17.83 4.77
CA ARG A 106 -0.15 17.86 3.46
C ARG A 106 0.60 16.57 3.13
N LEU A 107 1.15 15.84 4.11
CA LEU A 107 1.82 14.55 3.86
C LEU A 107 0.83 13.51 3.34
N PHE A 108 -0.40 13.60 3.82
CA PHE A 108 -1.49 12.68 3.51
C PHE A 108 -2.25 13.04 2.22
N LEU A 109 -2.00 14.22 1.64
CA LEU A 109 -2.66 14.69 0.42
C LEU A 109 -2.26 13.88 -0.82
N LYS A 110 -1.07 13.29 -0.80
CA LYS A 110 -0.52 12.49 -1.90
C LYS A 110 -0.64 10.99 -1.66
N ILE A 111 -1.39 10.59 -0.63
CA ILE A 111 -1.63 9.18 -0.31
C ILE A 111 -3.02 8.80 -0.81
N ASP A 112 -3.05 7.93 -1.81
CA ASP A 112 -4.26 7.42 -2.43
C ASP A 112 -4.58 6.01 -1.91
N PHE A 113 -5.86 5.71 -1.74
CA PHE A 113 -6.35 4.41 -1.29
C PHE A 113 -7.16 3.75 -2.41
N ASP A 114 -6.59 2.71 -3.03
CA ASP A 114 -7.23 1.94 -4.08
C ASP A 114 -7.66 0.58 -3.51
N LYS A 115 -8.97 0.36 -3.42
CA LYS A 115 -9.53 -0.94 -3.06
C LYS A 115 -9.51 -1.82 -4.29
N THR A 116 -8.74 -2.91 -4.26
CA THR A 116 -8.70 -3.84 -5.39
C THR A 116 -10.03 -4.61 -5.47
N ASP A 117 -10.75 -4.44 -6.57
CA ASP A 117 -12.11 -4.96 -6.78
C ASP A 117 -12.16 -6.49 -6.97
N LYS A 118 -11.07 -7.09 -7.46
CA LYS A 118 -11.01 -8.53 -7.76
C LYS A 118 -9.73 -9.16 -7.21
N ILE A 119 -9.91 -10.04 -6.24
CA ILE A 119 -8.87 -10.97 -5.79
C ILE A 119 -9.28 -12.34 -6.29
N VAL A 120 -8.59 -12.84 -7.30
CA VAL A 120 -8.83 -14.17 -7.85
C VAL A 120 -8.08 -15.17 -6.96
N VAL A 121 -8.83 -15.87 -6.10
CA VAL A 121 -8.29 -16.89 -5.18
C VAL A 121 -8.26 -18.27 -5.85
N GLU A 122 -9.11 -18.48 -6.87
CA GLU A 122 -9.19 -19.74 -7.62
C GLU A 122 -8.33 -19.66 -8.89
N TYR A 123 -7.23 -20.41 -8.88
CA TYR A 123 -6.46 -20.66 -10.08
C TYR A 123 -7.22 -21.67 -10.94
N ASN A 124 -7.78 -21.25 -12.08
CA ASN A 124 -8.19 -22.20 -13.10
C ASN A 124 -6.93 -22.76 -13.79
N LEU A 125 -6.65 -24.05 -13.57
CA LEU A 125 -5.52 -24.78 -14.16
C LEU A 125 -5.51 -24.71 -15.69
N GLU A 126 -6.70 -24.64 -16.33
CA GLU A 126 -6.86 -24.52 -17.78
C GLU A 126 -6.35 -23.16 -18.30
N GLN A 127 -6.51 -22.09 -17.52
CA GLN A 127 -6.22 -20.72 -17.94
C GLN A 127 -4.75 -20.32 -17.77
N ILE A 128 -4.00 -21.04 -16.92
CA ILE A 128 -2.56 -20.84 -16.72
C ILE A 128 -1.69 -21.74 -17.63
N GLY A 129 -2.31 -22.46 -18.57
CA GLY A 129 -1.59 -23.33 -19.52
C GLY A 129 -0.84 -24.49 -18.85
N MET A 130 -1.26 -24.86 -17.62
CA MET A 130 -0.66 -25.94 -16.83
C MET A 130 -1.45 -27.25 -16.97
N GLU A 131 -2.28 -27.40 -18.01
CA GLU A 131 -2.74 -28.73 -18.41
C GLU A 131 -1.54 -29.54 -18.93
N GLN A 132 -1.00 -30.37 -18.04
CA GLN A 132 -0.13 -31.46 -18.43
C GLN A 132 -0.98 -32.49 -19.18
N ARG A 133 -0.66 -32.67 -20.47
CA ARG A 133 -0.86 -33.84 -21.34
C ARG A 133 -1.84 -34.94 -20.90
#